data_AF-N1UQG7-F1
#
_entry.id   AF-N1UQG7-F1
#
_cell.length_a   1.000
_cell.length_b   1.000
_cell.length_c   1.000
_cell.angle_alpha   90.00
_cell.angle_beta   90.00
_cell.angle_gamma   90.00
#
_symmetry.space_group_name_H-M   'P 1'
#
loop_
_entity.id
_entity.type
_entity.pdbx_description
1 polymer ?
#
loop_
_entity_poly.entity_id
_entity_poly.type
_entity_poly.pdbx_seq_one_letter_code
_entity_poly.pdbx_strand_id
1 'polypeptide(L)'
;MRNILLLFISLILLSIVLLIGVLQTSSETLKPPFYYYPNGTIIQSSEEFPGILGKKVDLLELEIAIKMAESGQSYENGIHVYDKGVSETIPVILAPKSYYSVVKEFTRDILISLLYLSVAIWFFFYTRDLYMLLLFGSLSCLSLFNFFLVGFHEFHFYFLFSIFYRIRNLEYIFQT
;
A
#
# COMPACT_ATOMS: atom_id res chain seq x y z
N MET A 1 -14.41 -29.66 5.68
CA MET A 1 -14.30 -28.72 6.81
C MET A 1 -12.95 -28.00 6.86
N ARG A 2 -11.80 -28.70 6.82
CA ARG A 2 -10.45 -28.10 6.89
C ARG A 2 -10.20 -26.91 5.94
N ASN A 3 -10.61 -27.03 4.68
CA ASN A 3 -10.35 -25.98 3.69
C ASN A 3 -11.26 -24.74 3.87
N ILE A 4 -12.47 -24.92 4.41
CA ILE A 4 -13.39 -23.80 4.74
C ILE A 4 -12.86 -23.04 5.96
N LEU A 5 -12.33 -23.77 6.95
CA LEU A 5 -11.66 -23.17 8.11
C LEU A 5 -10.43 -22.34 7.68
N LEU A 6 -9.60 -22.87 6.78
CA LEU A 6 -8.45 -22.17 6.20
C LEU A 6 -8.87 -20.88 5.49
N LEU A 7 -9.98 -20.91 4.76
CA LEU A 7 -10.51 -19.74 4.07
C LEU A 7 -10.96 -18.67 5.09
N PHE A 8 -11.68 -19.06 6.13
CA PHE A 8 -12.09 -18.15 7.22
C PHE A 8 -10.89 -17.52 7.93
N ILE A 9 -9.87 -18.31 8.26
CA ILE A 9 -8.64 -17.82 8.90
C ILE A 9 -7.90 -16.84 7.99
N SER A 10 -7.82 -17.13 6.69
CA SER A 10 -7.19 -16.24 5.70
C SER A 10 -7.93 -14.91 5.58
N LEU A 11 -9.27 -14.93 5.67
CA LEU A 11 -10.12 -13.73 5.60
C LEU A 11 -10.00 -12.86 6.85
N ILE A 12 -9.88 -13.49 8.03
CA ILE A 12 -9.62 -12.82 9.30
C ILE A 12 -8.23 -12.18 9.28
N LEU A 13 -7.21 -12.92 8.84
CA LEU A 13 -5.85 -12.39 8.69
C LEU A 13 -5.81 -11.21 7.72
N LEU A 14 -6.45 -11.32 6.56
CA LEU A 14 -6.53 -10.22 5.59
C LEU A 14 -7.19 -8.98 6.20
N SER A 15 -8.31 -9.16 6.92
CA SER A 15 -9.01 -8.06 7.61
C SER A 15 -8.14 -7.39 8.67
N ILE A 16 -7.38 -8.17 9.45
CA ILE A 16 -6.45 -7.64 10.46
C ILE A 16 -5.31 -6.86 9.79
N VAL A 17 -4.71 -7.39 8.73
CA VAL A 17 -3.62 -6.72 8.00
C VAL A 17 -4.11 -5.44 7.34
N LEU A 18 -5.33 -5.44 6.78
CA LEU A 18 -5.97 -4.23 6.25
C LEU A 18 -6.17 -3.19 7.35
N LEU A 19 -6.71 -3.60 8.51
CA LEU A 19 -6.91 -2.71 9.65
C LEU A 19 -5.58 -2.11 10.14
N ILE A 20 -4.54 -2.93 10.32
CA ILE A 20 -3.22 -2.45 10.74
C ILE A 20 -2.64 -1.49 9.69
N GLY A 21 -2.77 -1.83 8.40
CA GLY A 21 -2.32 -0.96 7.31
C GLY A 21 -2.98 0.40 7.37
N VAL A 22 -4.31 0.45 7.61
CA VAL A 22 -5.07 1.70 7.79
C VAL A 22 -4.59 2.46 9.02
N LEU A 23 -4.37 1.77 10.14
CA LEU A 23 -3.94 2.37 11.40
C LEU A 23 -2.53 2.99 11.33
N GLN A 24 -1.62 2.40 10.56
CA GLN A 24 -0.25 2.90 10.39
C GLN A 24 -0.15 4.02 9.33
N THR A 25 -0.98 3.96 8.29
CA THR A 25 -1.03 5.02 7.27
C THR A 25 -1.70 6.28 7.78
N SER A 26 -2.75 6.14 8.58
CA SER A 26 -3.31 7.26 9.33
C SER A 26 -2.29 7.77 10.33
N SER A 27 -2.12 9.09 10.40
CA SER A 27 -1.26 9.69 11.40
C SER A 27 -1.81 11.04 11.79
N GLU A 28 -1.69 11.36 13.08
CA GLU A 28 -1.82 12.73 13.58
C GLU A 28 -0.64 13.60 13.14
N THR A 29 0.47 12.99 12.70
CA THR A 29 1.61 13.70 12.13
C THR A 29 1.31 14.22 10.72
N LEU A 30 1.88 15.38 10.42
CA LEU A 30 1.74 16.08 9.15
C LEU A 30 2.37 15.26 8.03
N LYS A 31 1.55 14.79 7.08
CA LYS A 31 2.00 14.00 5.92
C LYS A 31 1.77 14.78 4.62
N PRO A 32 2.60 14.56 3.59
CA PRO A 32 2.35 15.11 2.26
C PRO A 32 1.05 14.58 1.64
N PRO A 33 0.46 15.31 0.66
CA PRO A 33 -0.78 14.92 -0.01
C PRO A 33 -0.59 13.75 -1.00
N PHE A 34 0.55 13.06 -0.94
CA PHE A 34 0.91 11.94 -1.78
C PHE A 34 1.71 10.90 -0.99
N TYR A 35 1.73 9.68 -1.50
CA TYR A 35 2.52 8.58 -0.98
C TYR A 35 3.67 8.28 -1.93
N TYR A 36 4.82 7.93 -1.39
CA TYR A 36 6.04 7.71 -2.14
C TYR A 36 6.81 6.51 -1.60
N TYR A 37 7.60 5.87 -2.46
CA TYR A 37 8.54 4.82 -2.10
C TYR A 37 9.80 5.39 -1.42
N PRO A 38 10.61 4.57 -0.74
CA PRO A 38 11.89 5.00 -0.14
C PRO A 38 12.86 5.68 -1.12
N ASN A 39 12.73 5.41 -2.42
CA ASN A 39 13.53 6.04 -3.47
C ASN A 39 13.00 7.42 -3.92
N GLY A 40 11.88 7.89 -3.36
CA GLY A 40 11.22 9.15 -3.69
C GLY A 40 10.20 9.07 -4.83
N THR A 41 9.94 7.91 -5.43
CA THR A 41 8.92 7.79 -6.49
C THR A 41 7.52 7.89 -5.90
N ILE A 42 6.71 8.80 -6.42
CA ILE A 42 5.31 9.00 -6.01
C ILE A 42 4.43 7.90 -6.62
N ILE A 43 3.69 7.20 -5.77
CA ILE A 43 2.91 6.01 -6.14
C ILE A 43 1.41 6.23 -6.10
N GLN A 44 0.97 7.21 -5.31
CA GLN A 44 -0.43 7.57 -5.17
C GLN A 44 -0.48 9.04 -4.75
N SER A 45 -1.39 9.81 -5.35
CA SER A 45 -1.59 11.22 -5.04
C SER A 45 -3.05 11.53 -4.79
N SER A 46 -3.30 12.59 -4.02
CA SER A 46 -4.64 13.16 -3.89
C SER A 46 -5.20 13.58 -5.26
N GLU A 47 -6.54 13.60 -5.38
CA GLU A 47 -7.27 14.08 -6.57
C GLU A 47 -6.86 15.51 -6.97
N GLU A 48 -6.34 16.30 -6.03
CA GLU A 48 -5.84 17.66 -6.23
C GLU A 48 -4.51 17.71 -7.02
N PHE A 49 -3.77 16.60 -7.08
CA PHE A 49 -2.48 16.51 -7.76
C PHE A 49 -2.42 15.26 -8.67
N PRO A 50 -3.21 15.18 -9.75
CA PRO A 50 -3.21 13.99 -10.62
C PRO A 50 -1.94 13.85 -11.46
N GLY A 51 -1.22 14.95 -11.71
CA GLY A 51 -0.06 14.99 -12.61
C GLY A 51 1.28 14.57 -11.98
N ILE A 52 1.30 14.15 -10.71
CA ILE A 52 2.54 13.84 -9.97
C ILE A 52 2.82 12.35 -9.84
N LEU A 53 1.85 11.51 -10.22
CA LEU A 53 1.98 10.06 -10.11
C LEU A 53 3.10 9.55 -11.02
N GLY A 54 4.00 8.74 -10.46
CA GLY A 54 5.18 8.22 -11.15
C GLY A 54 6.38 9.18 -11.19
N LYS A 55 6.22 10.44 -10.78
CA LYS A 55 7.33 11.39 -10.67
C LYS A 55 8.15 11.16 -9.39
N LYS A 56 9.36 11.73 -9.32
CA LYS A 56 10.26 11.57 -8.17
C LYS A 56 10.29 12.84 -7.32
N VAL A 57 9.94 12.76 -6.05
CA VAL A 57 10.05 13.88 -5.12
C VAL A 57 11.49 14.08 -4.64
N ASP A 58 11.90 15.32 -4.40
CA ASP A 58 13.10 15.60 -3.65
C ASP A 58 12.90 15.27 -2.16
N LEU A 59 13.54 14.18 -1.72
CA LEU A 59 13.41 13.68 -0.36
C LEU A 59 13.97 14.66 0.67
N LEU A 60 15.02 15.42 0.32
CA LEU A 60 15.68 16.33 1.25
C LEU A 60 14.82 17.57 1.50
N GLU A 61 14.24 18.13 0.44
CA GLU A 61 13.28 19.23 0.57
C GLU A 61 12.03 18.80 1.34
N LEU A 62 11.56 17.58 1.12
CA LEU A 62 10.43 17.01 1.85
C LEU A 62 10.73 16.83 3.33
N GLU A 63 11.91 16.33 3.68
CA GLU A 63 12.31 16.19 5.08
C GLU A 63 12.42 17.57 5.77
N ILE A 64 12.95 18.58 5.08
CA ILE A 64 13.02 19.95 5.58
C ILE A 64 11.61 20.51 5.79
N ALA A 65 10.71 20.34 4.83
CA ALA A 65 9.33 20.81 4.93
C ALA A 65 8.59 20.17 6.11
N ILE A 66 8.76 18.87 6.33
CA ILE A 66 8.17 18.16 7.48
C ILE A 66 8.73 18.71 8.80
N LYS A 67 10.05 18.83 8.94
CA LYS A 67 10.68 19.36 10.16
C LYS A 67 10.29 20.81 10.45
N MET A 68 10.20 21.64 9.41
CA MET A 68 9.73 23.03 9.56
C MET A 68 8.28 23.06 10.04
N ALA A 69 7.40 22.25 9.46
CA ALA A 69 6.01 22.19 9.86
C ALA A 69 5.81 21.64 11.29
N GLU A 70 6.61 20.65 11.71
CA GLU A 70 6.66 20.17 13.10
C GLU A 70 7.14 21.27 14.07
N SER A 71 8.02 22.16 13.62
CA SER A 71 8.46 23.34 14.39
C SER A 71 7.48 24.53 14.35
N GLY A 72 6.33 24.40 13.66
CA GLY A 72 5.32 25.44 13.52
C GLY A 72 5.64 26.51 12.46
N GLN A 73 6.61 26.26 11.59
CA GLN A 73 7.01 27.16 10.50
C GLN A 73 6.43 26.69 9.16
N SER A 74 6.02 27.63 8.32
CA SER A 74 5.53 27.35 6.96
C SER A 74 6.70 27.18 5.99
N TYR A 75 6.68 26.12 5.19
CA TYR A 75 7.62 25.96 4.07
C TYR A 75 7.02 26.59 2.81
N GLU A 76 7.44 27.81 2.49
CA GLU A 76 6.82 28.63 1.43
C GLU A 76 7.24 28.21 0.00
N ASN A 77 8.36 27.50 -0.15
CA ASN A 77 8.99 27.34 -1.46
C ASN A 77 8.41 26.20 -2.34
N GLY A 78 7.48 25.40 -1.83
CA GLY A 78 7.00 24.20 -2.55
C GLY A 78 8.12 23.17 -2.75
N ILE A 79 7.75 21.94 -3.07
CA ILE A 79 8.70 20.83 -3.20
C ILE A 79 8.94 20.53 -4.67
N HIS A 80 10.19 20.28 -5.04
CA HIS A 80 10.54 19.87 -6.38
C HIS A 80 10.19 18.41 -6.64
N VAL A 81 9.57 18.20 -7.79
CA VAL A 81 9.18 16.90 -8.32
C VAL A 81 9.79 16.77 -9.71
N TYR A 82 10.54 15.70 -9.92
CA TYR A 82 11.30 15.43 -11.14
C TYR A 82 10.57 14.43 -12.04
N ASP A 83 10.43 14.78 -13.32
CA ASP A 83 9.94 13.89 -14.38
C ASP A 83 10.84 13.99 -15.62
N LYS A 84 11.46 12.89 -16.04
CA LYS A 84 12.26 12.78 -17.27
C LYS A 84 13.23 13.97 -17.53
N GLY A 85 13.82 14.52 -16.47
CA GLY A 85 14.77 15.63 -16.54
C GLY A 85 14.16 17.04 -16.46
N VAL A 86 12.84 17.16 -16.31
CA VAL A 86 12.14 18.41 -16.00
C VAL A 86 11.82 18.45 -14.50
N SER A 87 12.05 19.60 -13.88
CA SER A 87 11.72 19.86 -12.48
C SER A 87 10.46 20.73 -12.42
N GLU A 88 9.47 20.29 -11.66
CA GLU A 88 8.25 21.04 -11.38
C GLU A 88 8.17 21.32 -9.87
N THR A 89 7.84 22.54 -9.49
CA THR A 89 7.65 22.90 -8.08
C THR A 89 6.17 22.79 -7.73
N ILE A 90 5.87 22.11 -6.63
CA ILE A 90 4.49 21.81 -6.22
C ILE A 90 4.26 22.33 -4.81
N PRO A 91 3.20 23.11 -4.55
CA PRO A 91 2.89 23.54 -3.20
C PRO A 91 2.51 22.31 -2.36
N VAL A 92 3.29 22.01 -1.32
CA VAL A 92 3.03 20.88 -0.44
C VAL A 92 2.33 21.38 0.81
N ILE A 93 1.01 21.19 0.83
CA ILE A 93 0.19 21.41 2.01
C ILE A 93 0.28 20.13 2.85
N LEU A 94 1.06 20.17 3.92
CA LEU A 94 1.13 19.08 4.87
C LEU A 94 -0.13 19.11 5.74
N ALA A 95 -0.84 17.99 5.80
CA ALA A 95 -2.06 17.85 6.58
C ALA A 95 -2.05 16.52 7.34
N PRO A 96 -2.69 16.43 8.52
CA PRO A 96 -2.91 15.15 9.17
C PRO A 96 -3.80 14.28 8.26
N LYS A 97 -3.41 13.01 8.08
CA LYS A 97 -4.20 12.07 7.28
C LYS A 97 -5.10 11.24 8.20
N SER A 98 -6.40 11.49 8.09
CA SER A 98 -7.43 10.71 8.79
C SER A 98 -7.54 9.29 8.21
N TYR A 99 -8.02 8.35 9.01
CA TYR A 99 -8.35 6.98 8.55
C TYR A 99 -9.25 6.98 7.31
N TYR A 100 -10.23 7.89 7.27
CA TYR A 100 -11.18 8.00 6.18
C TYR A 100 -10.52 8.47 4.88
N SER A 101 -9.58 9.43 4.94
CA SER A 101 -8.88 9.90 3.74
C SER A 101 -7.98 8.82 3.16
N VAL A 102 -7.29 8.04 4.00
CA VAL A 102 -6.52 6.87 3.56
C VAL A 102 -7.41 5.88 2.84
N VAL A 103 -8.53 5.48 3.45
CA VAL A 103 -9.45 4.50 2.83
C VAL A 103 -10.00 5.03 1.52
N LYS A 104 -10.35 6.32 1.44
CA LYS A 104 -10.81 6.97 0.19
C LYS A 104 -9.74 6.87 -0.90
N GLU A 105 -8.50 7.23 -0.60
CA GLU A 105 -7.38 7.22 -1.56
C GLU A 105 -7.05 5.80 -2.07
N PHE A 106 -7.24 4.76 -1.26
CA PHE A 106 -7.03 3.35 -1.64
C PHE A 106 -8.33 2.57 -1.94
N THR A 107 -9.48 3.25 -2.05
CA THR A 107 -10.78 2.58 -2.23
C THR A 107 -10.78 1.68 -3.44
N ARG A 108 -10.16 2.12 -4.54
CA ARG A 108 -10.07 1.33 -5.77
C ARG A 108 -9.29 0.03 -5.57
N ASP A 109 -8.15 0.10 -4.92
CA ASP A 109 -7.29 -1.05 -4.62
C ASP A 109 -8.01 -2.05 -3.70
N ILE A 110 -8.70 -1.54 -2.69
CA ILE A 110 -9.53 -2.34 -1.77
C ILE A 110 -10.69 -3.01 -2.52
N LEU A 111 -11.42 -2.28 -3.36
CA LEU A 111 -12.54 -2.84 -4.13
C LEU A 111 -12.09 -3.92 -5.11
N ILE A 112 -10.97 -3.72 -5.81
CA ILE A 112 -10.39 -4.72 -6.72
C ILE A 112 -9.96 -5.95 -5.92
N SER A 113 -9.34 -5.75 -4.76
CA SER A 113 -8.93 -6.83 -3.87
C SER A 113 -10.10 -7.66 -3.38
N LEU A 114 -11.19 -7.02 -2.95
CA LEU A 114 -12.41 -7.68 -2.52
C LEU A 114 -13.10 -8.42 -3.67
N LEU A 115 -13.07 -7.87 -4.89
CA LEU A 115 -13.59 -8.54 -6.08
C LEU A 115 -12.84 -9.84 -6.35
N TYR A 116 -11.49 -9.80 -6.37
CA TYR A 116 -10.68 -11.00 -6.55
C TYR A 116 -10.90 -12.02 -5.44
N LEU A 117 -11.02 -11.58 -4.20
CA LEU A 117 -11.32 -12.45 -3.08
C LEU A 117 -12.69 -13.12 -3.23
N SER A 118 -13.72 -12.36 -3.62
CA SER A 118 -15.07 -12.88 -3.88
C SER A 118 -15.06 -13.94 -4.98
N VAL A 119 -14.35 -13.69 -6.08
CA VAL A 119 -14.16 -14.65 -7.17
C VAL A 119 -13.42 -15.90 -6.68
N ALA A 120 -12.36 -15.74 -5.88
CA ALA A 120 -11.61 -16.85 -5.29
C ALA A 120 -12.51 -17.77 -4.45
N ILE A 121 -13.36 -17.17 -3.61
CA ILE A 121 -14.31 -17.88 -2.75
C ILE A 121 -15.36 -18.61 -3.58
N TRP A 122 -15.96 -17.92 -4.56
CA TRP A 122 -16.98 -18.49 -5.43
C TRP A 122 -16.44 -19.70 -6.20
N PHE A 123 -15.27 -19.56 -6.83
CA PHE A 123 -14.62 -20.66 -7.55
C PHE A 123 -14.28 -21.83 -6.62
N PHE A 124 -13.78 -21.55 -5.41
CA PHE A 124 -13.46 -22.60 -4.45
C PHE A 124 -14.68 -23.40 -4.02
N PHE A 125 -15.84 -22.78 -3.82
CA PHE A 125 -17.07 -23.51 -3.49
C PHE A 125 -17.62 -24.29 -4.68
N TYR A 126 -17.50 -23.76 -5.90
CA TYR A 126 -18.03 -24.38 -7.11
C TYR A 126 -17.17 -25.55 -7.61
N THR A 127 -15.85 -25.37 -7.66
CA THR A 127 -14.90 -26.32 -8.27
C THR A 127 -14.13 -27.16 -7.26
N ARG A 128 -14.07 -26.73 -5.98
CA ARG A 128 -13.16 -27.27 -4.95
C ARG A 128 -11.68 -27.17 -5.31
N ASP A 129 -11.33 -26.36 -6.32
CA ASP A 129 -9.97 -26.19 -6.77
C ASP A 129 -9.20 -25.19 -5.87
N LEU A 130 -8.13 -25.69 -5.25
CA LEU A 130 -7.24 -24.89 -4.41
C LEU A 130 -6.35 -23.96 -5.26
N TYR A 131 -6.01 -24.33 -6.48
CA TYR A 131 -5.13 -23.53 -7.34
C TYR A 131 -5.81 -22.22 -7.76
N MET A 132 -7.10 -22.29 -8.11
CA MET A 132 -7.90 -21.09 -8.41
C MET A 132 -8.06 -20.18 -7.19
N LEU A 133 -8.25 -20.76 -6.00
CA LEU A 133 -8.28 -20.00 -4.75
C LEU A 133 -6.95 -19.27 -4.52
N LEU A 134 -5.82 -19.94 -4.73
CA LEU A 134 -4.49 -19.35 -4.56
C LEU A 134 -4.21 -18.27 -5.62
N LEU A 135 -4.58 -18.50 -6.88
CA LEU A 135 -4.42 -17.54 -7.96
C LEU A 135 -5.18 -16.24 -7.67
N PHE A 136 -6.50 -16.33 -7.45
CA PHE A 136 -7.30 -15.14 -7.18
C PHE A 136 -7.00 -14.52 -5.81
N GLY A 137 -6.61 -15.32 -4.82
CA GLY A 137 -6.07 -14.81 -3.55
C GLY A 137 -4.77 -14.01 -3.75
N SER A 138 -3.86 -14.47 -4.61
CA SER A 138 -2.63 -13.75 -4.92
C SER A 138 -2.90 -12.44 -5.67
N LEU A 139 -3.85 -12.42 -6.60
CA LEU A 139 -4.29 -11.21 -7.30
C LEU A 139 -4.93 -10.20 -6.33
N SER A 140 -5.73 -10.69 -5.38
CA SER A 140 -6.31 -9.89 -4.30
C SER A 140 -5.22 -9.23 -3.43
N CYS A 141 -4.16 -9.97 -3.08
CA CYS A 141 -2.99 -9.41 -2.37
C CYS A 141 -2.20 -8.43 -3.22
N LEU A 142 -1.98 -8.72 -4.51
CA LEU A 142 -1.26 -7.84 -5.43
C LEU A 142 -1.97 -6.49 -5.62
N SER A 143 -3.31 -6.50 -5.69
CA SER A 143 -4.06 -5.24 -5.75
C SER A 143 -3.90 -4.37 -4.49
N LEU A 144 -3.58 -4.95 -3.34
CA LEU A 144 -3.29 -4.22 -2.10
C LEU A 144 -1.80 -3.90 -1.93
N PHE A 145 -0.94 -4.22 -2.90
CA PHE A 145 0.50 -4.09 -2.76
C PHE A 145 0.92 -2.65 -2.41
N ASN A 146 0.39 -1.66 -3.12
CA ASN A 146 0.68 -0.25 -2.84
C ASN A 146 0.15 0.16 -1.47
N PHE A 147 -1.06 -0.25 -1.12
CA PHE A 147 -1.64 0.01 0.20
C PHE A 147 -0.76 -0.57 1.33
N PHE A 148 -0.27 -1.80 1.18
CA PHE A 148 0.64 -2.40 2.15
C PHE A 148 2.01 -1.73 2.17
N LEU A 149 2.54 -1.27 1.04
CA LEU A 149 3.80 -0.53 1.01
C LEU A 149 3.70 0.82 1.71
N VAL A 150 2.55 1.46 1.65
CA VAL A 150 2.37 2.72 2.37
C VAL A 150 2.07 2.47 3.85
N GLY A 151 1.18 1.53 4.15
CA GLY A 151 0.79 1.18 5.52
C GLY A 151 1.95 0.66 6.35
N PHE A 152 2.76 -0.21 5.75
CA PHE A 152 3.82 -0.91 6.46
C PHE A 152 5.21 -0.35 6.13
N HIS A 153 5.37 0.92 5.74
CA HIS A 153 6.66 1.51 5.30
C HIS A 153 7.83 1.17 6.24
N GLU A 154 7.59 1.06 7.55
CA GLU A 154 8.57 0.64 8.56
C GLU A 154 8.77 -0.89 8.67
N PHE A 155 7.79 -1.69 8.24
CA PHE A 155 7.72 -3.15 8.31
C PHE A 155 8.19 -3.89 7.05
N HIS A 156 8.60 -3.16 6.00
CA HIS A 156 8.86 -3.67 4.64
C HIS A 156 9.80 -4.86 4.53
N PHE A 157 10.69 -5.05 5.50
CA PHE A 157 11.68 -6.12 5.40
C PHE A 157 11.12 -7.48 5.79
N TYR A 158 10.24 -7.58 6.80
CA TYR A 158 9.86 -8.88 7.35
C TYR A 158 8.76 -9.60 6.55
N PHE A 159 7.78 -8.86 6.03
CA PHE A 159 6.63 -9.47 5.36
C PHE A 159 6.97 -9.98 3.95
N LEU A 160 7.64 -9.17 3.13
CA LEU A 160 8.10 -9.57 1.80
C LEU A 160 9.14 -10.69 1.88
N PHE A 161 10.08 -10.62 2.83
CA PHE A 161 11.06 -11.68 3.06
C PHE A 161 10.38 -12.99 3.49
N SER A 162 9.39 -12.94 4.39
CA SER A 162 8.69 -14.13 4.85
C SER A 162 7.87 -14.80 3.75
N ILE A 163 7.20 -14.03 2.89
CA ILE A 163 6.45 -14.58 1.76
C ILE A 163 7.39 -15.22 0.74
N PHE A 164 8.48 -14.54 0.37
CA PHE A 164 9.45 -15.06 -0.60
C PHE A 164 10.16 -16.32 -0.08
N TYR A 165 10.55 -16.32 1.20
CA TYR A 165 11.22 -17.46 1.84
C TYR A 165 10.30 -18.68 2.00
N ARG A 166 8.99 -18.45 2.21
CA ARG A 166 8.00 -19.52 2.37
C ARG A 166 7.59 -20.14 1.04
N ILE A 167 7.47 -19.33 -0.03
CA ILE A 167 7.23 -19.82 -1.39
C ILE A 167 8.41 -20.70 -1.85
N ARG A 168 9.65 -20.27 -1.60
CA ARG A 168 10.85 -21.03 -1.96
C ARG A 168 10.99 -22.36 -1.19
N ASN A 169 10.52 -22.43 0.05
CA ASN A 169 10.48 -23.67 0.82
C ASN A 169 9.36 -24.64 0.38
N LEU A 170 8.25 -24.12 -0.15
CA LEU A 170 7.17 -24.94 -0.71
C LEU A 170 7.60 -25.66 -1.99
N GLU A 171 8.43 -25.03 -2.83
CA GLU A 171 9.03 -25.70 -4.00
C GLU A 171 9.97 -26.85 -3.60
N TYR A 172 10.69 -26.72 -2.48
CA TYR A 172 11.61 -27.76 -2.00
C TYR A 172 10.89 -29.00 -1.46
N ILE A 173 9.67 -28.85 -0.92
CA ILE A 173 8.87 -29.97 -0.38
C ILE A 173 8.18 -30.76 -1.50
N PHE A 174 7.93 -30.16 -2.67
CA PHE A 174 7.34 -30.85 -3.82
C PHE A 174 8.38 -31.47 -4.77
N GLN A 175 9.68 -31.32 -4.51
CA GLN A 175 10.78 -31.95 -5.26
C GLN A 175 11.48 -33.11 -4.52
N THR A 176 11.03 -33.46 -3.32
CA THR A 176 11.44 -34.65 -2.56
C THR A 176 10.28 -35.61 -2.40
#